data_AF-E7ML02-F1
#
_entry.id   AF-E7ML02-F1
#
_cell.length_a   1.000
_cell.length_b   1.000
_cell.length_c   1.000
_cell.angle_alpha   90.00
_cell.angle_beta   90.00
_cell.angle_gamma   90.00
#
_symmetry.space_group_name_H-M   'P 1'
#
loop_
_entity.id
_entity.type
_entity.pdbx_description
1 polymer ?
#
loop_
_entity_poly.entity_id
_entity_poly.type
_entity_poly.pdbx_seq_one_letter_code
_entity_poly.pdbx_strand_id
1 'polypeptide(L)'
;MNRLENSLENIDALIARELGLIKKINSVKLNLVDGIQVKYCLDPISYVEYKANLEEVETQINELTSFIRMQVIEKLSRMSVNKLNSIVTFLQSNSMYVNLNLFIKKIESNAFSDEEIRMITKAIKAHKE
;
A
#
# COMPACT_ATOMS: atom_id res chain seq x y z
N MET A 1 10.63 -19.04 -8.19
CA MET A 1 9.51 -18.12 -7.95
C MET A 1 8.49 -18.86 -7.09
N ASN A 2 8.66 -18.83 -5.77
CA ASN A 2 7.91 -19.70 -4.86
C ASN A 2 6.53 -19.12 -4.55
N ARG A 3 5.47 -19.84 -4.96
CA ARG A 3 4.24 -20.21 -4.22
C ARG A 3 3.72 -19.33 -3.06
N LEU A 4 3.92 -18.02 -3.07
CA LEU A 4 3.12 -17.06 -2.29
C LEU A 4 1.84 -16.73 -3.07
N GLU A 5 1.15 -17.77 -3.54
CA GLU A 5 -0.09 -17.66 -4.31
C GLU A 5 -1.18 -17.09 -3.40
N ASN A 6 -1.60 -15.86 -3.72
CA ASN A 6 -3.00 -15.40 -3.66
C ASN A 6 -3.75 -15.49 -2.31
N SER A 7 -3.05 -15.59 -1.16
CA SER A 7 -3.69 -15.51 0.15
C SER A 7 -3.64 -14.09 0.73
N LEU A 8 -4.80 -13.63 1.22
CA LEU A 8 -4.91 -12.43 2.07
C LEU A 8 -4.03 -12.49 3.31
N GLU A 9 -3.62 -13.68 3.75
CA GLU A 9 -2.71 -13.86 4.88
C GLU A 9 -1.33 -13.25 4.60
N ASN A 10 -0.88 -13.28 3.35
CA ASN A 10 0.40 -12.66 2.97
C ASN A 10 0.26 -11.15 2.73
N ILE A 11 -0.93 -10.66 2.41
CA ILE A 11 -1.15 -9.23 2.13
C ILE A 11 -0.82 -8.37 3.35
N ASP A 12 -1.06 -8.82 4.59
CA ASP A 12 -0.67 -8.05 5.79
C ASP A 12 0.83 -8.00 5.98
N ALA A 13 1.54 -9.11 5.74
CA ALA A 13 3.00 -9.12 5.79
C ALA A 13 3.59 -8.17 4.74
N LEU A 14 2.97 -8.10 3.56
CA LEU A 14 3.35 -7.18 2.49
C LEU A 14 3.05 -5.72 2.86
N ILE A 15 1.86 -5.40 3.40
CA ILE A 15 1.51 -4.05 3.88
C ILE A 15 2.40 -3.63 5.05
N ALA A 16 2.67 -4.52 6.01
CA ALA A 16 3.56 -4.25 7.14
C ALA A 16 4.99 -3.97 6.69
N ARG A 17 5.47 -4.73 5.68
CA ARG A 17 6.75 -4.48 5.02
C ARG A 17 6.77 -3.13 4.31
N GLU A 18 5.73 -2.81 3.54
CA GLU A 18 5.58 -1.51 2.87
C GLU A 18 5.64 -0.35 3.87
N LEU A 19 4.86 -0.43 4.96
CA LEU A 19 4.85 0.58 6.02
C LEU A 19 6.20 0.68 6.74
N GLY A 20 6.89 -0.44 6.95
CA GLY A 20 8.24 -0.48 7.52
C GLY A 20 9.26 0.25 6.64
N LEU A 21 9.20 0.02 5.33
CA LEU A 21 10.06 0.71 4.35
C LEU A 21 9.75 2.20 4.28
N ILE A 22 8.48 2.59 4.26
CA ILE A 22 8.06 4.01 4.29
C ILE A 22 8.57 4.70 5.56
N LYS A 23 8.44 4.07 6.73
CA LYS A 23 8.99 4.61 7.98
C LYS A 23 10.51 4.76 7.94
N LYS A 24 11.21 3.78 7.37
CA LYS A 24 12.67 3.86 7.20
C LYS A 24 13.05 5.02 6.30
N ILE A 25 12.39 5.21 5.16
CA ILE A 25 12.61 6.36 4.28
C ILE A 25 12.31 7.67 5.01
N ASN A 26 11.16 7.76 5.67
CA ASN A 26 10.78 8.98 6.38
C ASN A 26 11.76 9.30 7.49
N SER A 27 12.26 8.30 8.23
CA SER A 27 13.33 8.50 9.22
C SER A 27 14.63 8.96 8.58
N VAL A 28 15.01 8.41 7.43
CA VAL A 28 16.23 8.82 6.71
C VAL A 28 16.08 10.24 6.15
N LYS A 29 14.91 10.58 5.61
CA LYS A 29 14.54 11.94 5.16
C LYS A 29 14.39 12.92 6.33
N LEU A 30 13.93 12.49 7.51
CA LEU A 30 13.72 13.33 8.70
C LEU A 30 14.95 13.42 9.61
N ASN A 31 15.89 12.48 9.51
CA ASN A 31 17.21 12.58 10.16
C ASN A 31 18.08 13.71 9.57
N LEU A 32 17.48 14.57 8.74
CA LEU A 32 17.59 16.04 8.75
C LEU A 32 17.31 16.66 10.15
N VAL A 33 17.84 16.06 11.24
CA VAL A 33 17.75 16.65 12.57
C VAL A 33 18.53 17.97 12.53
N ASP A 34 17.89 19.04 12.99
CA ASP A 34 18.38 20.44 13.04
C ASP A 34 18.35 21.26 11.74
N GLY A 35 17.56 20.85 10.73
CA GLY A 35 17.32 21.71 9.54
C GLY A 35 18.53 21.81 8.59
N ILE A 36 19.57 21.01 8.80
CA ILE A 36 20.72 20.92 7.91
C ILE A 36 20.43 19.85 6.86
N GLN A 37 20.42 20.23 5.58
CA GLN A 37 20.24 19.26 4.49
C GLN A 37 21.40 18.25 4.46
N VAL A 38 21.11 16.95 4.34
CA VAL A 38 22.09 15.85 4.25
C VAL A 38 23.21 16.13 3.23
N LYS A 39 22.90 16.88 2.15
CA LYS A 39 23.85 17.39 1.15
C LYS A 39 25.04 18.15 1.75
N TYR A 40 24.86 18.80 2.90
CA TYR A 40 25.88 19.61 3.57
C TYR A 40 26.68 18.83 4.62
N CYS A 41 26.24 17.62 5.01
CA CYS A 41 26.85 16.81 6.07
C CYS A 41 27.65 15.62 5.55
N LEU A 42 27.40 15.20 4.30
CA LEU A 42 28.10 14.09 3.66
C LEU A 42 29.15 14.63 2.69
N ASP A 43 30.31 13.97 2.63
CA ASP A 43 31.21 14.18 1.51
C ASP A 43 30.53 13.73 0.20
N PRO A 44 31.00 14.21 -0.97
CA PRO A 44 30.34 13.94 -2.24
C PRO A 44 30.12 12.46 -2.57
N ILE A 45 31.02 11.55 -2.15
CA ILE A 45 30.90 10.12 -2.42
C ILE A 45 29.77 9.53 -1.56
N SER A 46 29.82 9.80 -0.25
CA SER A 46 28.78 9.36 0.69
C SER A 46 27.39 9.90 0.31
N TYR A 47 27.29 11.12 -0.23
CA TYR A 47 26.03 11.69 -0.70
C TYR A 47 25.46 10.98 -1.93
N VAL A 48 26.31 10.55 -2.87
CA VAL A 48 25.90 9.78 -4.05
C VAL A 48 25.38 8.41 -3.65
N GLU A 49 26.09 7.70 -2.77
CA GLU A 49 25.66 6.39 -2.26
C GLU A 49 24.34 6.50 -1.48
N TYR A 50 24.20 7.53 -0.64
CA TYR A 50 22.95 7.84 0.05
C TYR A 50 21.77 8.00 -0.91
N LYS A 51 21.96 8.78 -1.98
CA LYS A 51 20.91 9.03 -2.98
C LYS A 51 20.53 7.74 -3.72
N ALA A 52 21.52 6.94 -4.13
CA ALA A 52 21.28 5.66 -4.80
C ALA A 52 20.49 4.69 -3.90
N ASN A 53 20.86 4.60 -2.63
CA ASN A 53 20.15 3.77 -1.66
C ASN A 53 18.70 4.25 -1.43
N LEU A 54 18.47 5.56 -1.37
CA LEU A 54 17.11 6.10 -1.27
C LEU A 54 16.27 5.72 -2.48
N GLU A 55 16.79 5.89 -3.68
CA GLU A 55 16.10 5.56 -4.94
C GLU A 55 15.77 4.07 -5.03
N GLU A 56 16.67 3.19 -4.57
CA GLU A 56 16.42 1.76 -4.50
C GLU A 56 15.26 1.44 -3.55
N VAL A 57 15.25 2.02 -2.33
CA VAL A 57 14.15 1.76 -1.37
C VAL A 57 12.83 2.35 -1.87
N GLU A 58 12.84 3.53 -2.51
CA GLU A 58 11.64 4.12 -3.13
C GLU A 58 11.09 3.22 -4.23
N THR A 59 11.96 2.64 -5.06
CA THR A 59 11.59 1.68 -6.10
C THR A 59 10.95 0.42 -5.49
N GLN A 60 11.57 -0.16 -4.46
CA GLN A 60 11.04 -1.34 -3.77
C GLN A 60 9.65 -1.08 -3.15
N ILE A 61 9.42 0.11 -2.59
CA ILE A 61 8.10 0.50 -2.06
C ILE A 61 7.08 0.53 -3.21
N ASN A 62 7.39 1.24 -4.31
CA ASN A 62 6.47 1.37 -5.45
C ASN A 62 6.08 0.02 -6.05
N GLU A 63 7.05 -0.90 -6.22
CA GLU A 63 6.79 -2.26 -6.69
C GLU A 63 5.87 -3.02 -5.74
N LEU A 64 6.12 -2.92 -4.42
CA LEU A 64 5.32 -3.59 -3.41
C LEU A 64 3.89 -3.03 -3.34
N THR A 65 3.73 -1.71 -3.37
CA THR A 65 2.43 -1.02 -3.43
C THR A 65 1.63 -1.48 -4.64
N SER A 66 2.26 -1.51 -5.82
CA SER A 66 1.64 -1.96 -7.07
C SER A 66 1.20 -3.42 -6.99
N PHE A 67 2.03 -4.29 -6.43
CA PHE A 67 1.71 -5.70 -6.25
C PHE A 67 0.52 -5.92 -5.29
N ILE A 68 0.51 -5.24 -4.13
CA ILE A 68 -0.60 -5.31 -3.16
C ILE A 68 -1.91 -4.88 -3.82
N ARG A 69 -1.90 -3.75 -4.54
CA ARG A 69 -3.04 -3.22 -5.27
C ARG A 69 -3.58 -4.22 -6.28
N MET A 70 -2.72 -4.82 -7.10
CA MET A 70 -3.11 -5.82 -8.09
C MET A 70 -3.82 -7.02 -7.43
N GLN A 71 -3.26 -7.54 -6.35
CA GLN A 71 -3.82 -8.67 -5.60
C GLN A 71 -5.19 -8.35 -4.98
N VAL A 72 -5.35 -7.15 -4.40
CA VAL A 72 -6.62 -6.71 -3.81
C VAL A 72 -7.70 -6.56 -4.88
N ILE A 73 -7.37 -5.93 -6.02
CA ILE A 73 -8.33 -5.74 -7.12
C ILE A 73 -8.71 -7.07 -7.74
N GLU A 74 -7.75 -7.95 -8.04
CA GLU A 74 -8.02 -9.30 -8.56
C GLU A 74 -8.98 -10.07 -7.65
N LYS A 75 -8.81 -9.92 -6.33
CA LYS A 75 -9.69 -10.54 -5.34
C LYS A 75 -11.09 -9.95 -5.36
N LEU A 76 -11.22 -8.62 -5.39
CA LEU A 76 -12.52 -7.94 -5.46
C LEU A 76 -13.28 -8.31 -6.75
N SER A 77 -12.60 -8.35 -7.90
CA SER A 77 -13.19 -8.69 -9.19
C SER A 77 -13.80 -10.11 -9.24
N ARG A 78 -13.36 -11.01 -8.35
CA ARG A 78 -13.87 -12.39 -8.24
C ARG A 78 -14.98 -12.54 -7.19
N MET A 79 -15.30 -11.51 -6.43
CA MET A 79 -16.32 -11.58 -5.39
C MET A 79 -17.73 -11.45 -5.96
N SER A 80 -18.69 -12.10 -5.30
CA SER A 80 -20.10 -11.88 -5.61
C SER A 80 -20.53 -10.47 -5.21
N VAL A 81 -21.54 -9.93 -5.90
CA VAL A 81 -22.11 -8.61 -5.61
C VAL A 81 -22.55 -8.48 -4.15
N ASN A 82 -23.10 -9.54 -3.55
CA ASN A 82 -23.48 -9.55 -2.13
C ASN A 82 -22.28 -9.33 -1.20
N LYS A 83 -21.14 -9.98 -1.48
CA LYS A 83 -19.91 -9.78 -0.71
C LYS A 83 -19.32 -8.38 -0.91
N LEU A 84 -19.34 -7.87 -2.15
CA LEU A 84 -18.94 -6.50 -2.45
C LEU A 84 -19.81 -5.48 -1.70
N ASN A 85 -21.12 -5.71 -1.64
CA ASN A 85 -22.04 -4.85 -0.91
C ASN A 85 -21.75 -4.85 0.61
N SER A 86 -21.46 -6.02 1.19
CA SER A 86 -21.03 -6.12 2.60
C SER A 86 -19.76 -5.31 2.86
N ILE A 87 -18.76 -5.43 2.00
CA ILE A 87 -17.52 -4.64 2.09
C ILE A 87 -17.83 -3.15 2.03
N VAL A 88 -18.67 -2.71 1.08
CA VAL A 88 -19.08 -1.31 0.96
C VAL A 88 -19.77 -0.81 2.23
N THR A 89 -20.68 -1.60 2.81
CA THR A 89 -21.34 -1.26 4.09
C THR A 89 -20.33 -1.14 5.24
N PHE A 90 -19.34 -2.02 5.30
CA PHE A 90 -18.26 -1.92 6.29
C PHE A 90 -17.41 -0.67 6.07
N LEU A 91 -17.08 -0.31 4.84
CA LEU A 91 -16.32 0.91 4.56
C LEU A 91 -17.13 2.16 4.93
N GLN A 92 -18.44 2.17 4.65
CA GLN A 92 -19.36 3.24 5.06
C GLN A 92 -19.43 3.41 6.58
N SER A 93 -19.47 2.31 7.34
CA SER A 93 -19.45 2.38 8.81
C SER A 93 -18.13 2.90 9.38
N ASN A 94 -17.05 2.84 8.58
CA ASN A 94 -15.74 3.42 8.88
C ASN A 94 -15.54 4.81 8.23
N SER A 95 -16.64 5.54 8.00
CA SER A 95 -16.65 6.93 7.48
C SER A 95 -16.12 7.10 6.05
N MET A 96 -16.03 6.03 5.25
CA MET A 96 -15.76 6.18 3.82
C MET A 96 -17.05 6.46 3.03
N TYR A 97 -17.05 7.56 2.28
CA TYR A 97 -18.16 7.87 1.37
C TYR A 97 -18.00 7.10 0.05
N VAL A 98 -18.47 5.85 0.04
CA VAL A 98 -18.46 4.99 -1.15
C VAL A 98 -19.79 4.26 -1.28
N ASN A 99 -20.30 4.11 -2.50
CA ASN A 99 -21.47 3.27 -2.77
C ASN A 99 -21.07 2.13 -3.71
N LEU A 100 -21.91 1.10 -3.82
CA LEU A 100 -21.59 -0.12 -4.57
C LEU A 100 -21.27 0.16 -6.05
N ASN A 101 -22.03 1.03 -6.71
CA ASN A 101 -21.81 1.36 -8.12
C ASN A 101 -20.46 2.06 -8.34
N LEU A 102 -20.11 3.01 -7.47
CA LEU A 102 -18.81 3.68 -7.50
C LEU A 102 -17.67 2.70 -7.19
N PHE A 103 -17.90 1.80 -6.22
CA PHE A 103 -16.93 0.77 -5.84
C PHE A 103 -16.60 -0.17 -7.00
N ILE A 104 -17.63 -0.67 -7.70
CA ILE A 104 -17.46 -1.53 -8.89
C ILE A 104 -16.70 -0.77 -9.99
N LYS A 105 -17.09 0.47 -10.30
CA LYS A 105 -16.37 1.30 -11.27
C LYS A 105 -14.90 1.48 -10.91
N LYS A 106 -14.57 1.65 -9.63
CA LYS A 106 -13.18 1.77 -9.17
C LYS A 106 -12.39 0.47 -9.29
N ILE A 107 -13.03 -0.69 -9.12
CA ILE A 107 -12.43 -2.01 -9.39
C ILE A 107 -12.07 -2.12 -10.89
N GLU A 108 -13.04 -1.84 -11.77
CA GLU A 108 -12.88 -1.95 -13.22
C GLU A 108 -11.81 -1.00 -13.77
N SER A 109 -11.71 0.20 -13.20
CA SER A 109 -10.75 1.24 -13.64
C SER A 109 -9.43 1.25 -12.87
N ASN A 110 -9.23 0.36 -11.88
CA ASN A 110 -8.08 0.38 -10.97
C ASN A 110 -7.83 1.77 -10.34
N ALA A 111 -8.89 2.49 -10.00
CA ALA A 111 -8.84 3.89 -9.58
C ALA A 111 -8.82 4.10 -8.04
N PHE A 112 -8.54 3.06 -7.27
CA PHE A 112 -8.40 3.19 -5.81
C PHE A 112 -7.13 3.97 -5.45
N SER A 113 -7.13 4.72 -4.36
CA SER A 113 -5.89 5.22 -3.74
C SER A 113 -5.22 4.14 -2.88
N ASP A 114 -3.95 4.31 -2.52
CA ASP A 114 -3.24 3.33 -1.69
C ASP A 114 -3.88 3.18 -0.30
N GLU A 115 -4.42 4.28 0.25
CA GLU A 115 -5.13 4.25 1.52
C GLU A 115 -6.47 3.49 1.40
N GLU A 116 -7.20 3.67 0.28
CA GLU A 116 -8.39 2.87 0.01
C GLU A 116 -8.06 1.37 -0.09
N ILE A 117 -6.97 1.00 -0.78
CA ILE A 117 -6.51 -0.40 -0.88
C ILE A 117 -6.24 -0.99 0.51
N ARG A 118 -5.62 -0.22 1.42
CA ARG A 118 -5.38 -0.66 2.81
C ARG A 118 -6.67 -0.85 3.61
N MET A 119 -7.61 0.08 3.51
CA MET A 119 -8.92 -0.05 4.18
C MET A 119 -9.74 -1.21 3.64
N ILE A 120 -9.77 -1.38 2.32
CA ILE A 120 -10.42 -2.50 1.63
C ILE A 120 -9.82 -3.83 2.12
N THR A 121 -8.50 -3.92 2.25
CA THR A 121 -7.85 -5.13 2.73
C THR A 121 -8.34 -5.51 4.14
N LYS A 122 -8.50 -4.53 5.03
CA LYS A 122 -9.08 -4.73 6.37
C LYS A 122 -10.53 -5.21 6.27
N ALA A 123 -11.34 -4.59 5.41
CA ALA A 123 -12.74 -4.97 5.21
C ALA A 123 -12.89 -6.40 4.68
N ILE A 124 -12.08 -6.79 3.70
CA ILE A 124 -12.12 -8.17 3.16
C ILE A 124 -11.78 -9.19 4.26
N LYS A 125 -10.87 -8.86 5.18
CA LYS A 125 -10.55 -9.74 6.32
C LYS A 125 -11.68 -9.82 7.34
N ALA A 126 -12.34 -8.71 7.64
CA ALA A 126 -13.49 -8.69 8.54
C ALA A 126 -14.67 -9.53 8.00
N HIS A 127 -14.65 -9.90 6.72
CA HIS A 127 -15.68 -10.70 6.06
C HIS A 127 -15.14 -12.06 5.56
N LYS A 128 -14.09 -12.58 6.19
CA LYS A 128 -13.59 -13.96 5.99
C LYS A 128 -14.45 -15.03 6.69
N GLU A 129 -15.63 -14.68 7.19
CA GLU A 129 -16.63 -15.61 7.74
C GLU A 129 -17.61 -16.10 6.66
#